data_AF-A0A7C5S2W7-F1
#
_entry.id   AF-A0A7C5S2W7-F1
#
_cell.length_a   1.000
_cell.length_b   1.000
_cell.length_c   1.000
_cell.angle_alpha   90.00
_cell.angle_beta   90.00
_cell.angle_gamma   90.00
#
_symmetry.space_group_name_H-M   'P 1'
#
loop_
_entity.id
_entity.type
_entity.pdbx_description
1 polymer ?
#
loop_
_entity_poly.entity_id
_entity_poly.type
_entity_poly.pdbx_seq_one_letter_code
_entity_poly.pdbx_strand_id
1 'polypeptide(L)'
;MRGLRKSSPSRSPRVTLSTACACCSASAAPPGVSNGPDFLPLLVVATPIGNLDDITLRAISALRNADVVACEDTRHTRRLLERHGIAAPMTPYHEHNERAAAGKLLDILLRNKTVALVTNAGTPLVSDPGYRLVRAALDAGVKVEAIPGPSALTAAMSISGLPVHSFTFLGFPPRKPGKLRNFLSRHAHFEGTLV
;
A
#
# COMPACT_ATOMS: atom_id res chain seq x y z
N MET A 1 50.31 64.23 -11.83
CA MET A 1 50.68 63.44 -13.03
C MET A 1 49.59 62.40 -13.27
N ARG A 2 49.06 62.40 -14.50
CA ARG A 2 48.30 61.37 -15.27
C ARG A 2 48.00 60.03 -14.55
N GLY A 3 46.81 59.46 -14.58
CA GLY A 3 45.62 59.79 -15.38
C GLY A 3 44.42 58.91 -15.00
N LEU A 4 43.24 59.46 -15.26
CA LEU A 4 41.95 58.78 -15.17
C LEU A 4 41.80 57.71 -16.26
N ARG A 5 41.23 56.55 -15.90
CA ARG A 5 40.40 55.76 -16.82
C ARG A 5 39.03 55.52 -16.18
N LYS A 6 38.02 56.07 -16.85
CA LYS A 6 36.60 55.80 -16.68
C LYS A 6 36.24 54.54 -17.49
N SER A 7 35.42 53.66 -16.92
CA SER A 7 34.59 52.68 -17.66
C SER A 7 33.52 52.13 -16.71
N SER A 8 32.37 52.80 -16.62
CA SER A 8 31.07 52.40 -17.19
C SER A 8 30.39 51.23 -16.45
N PRO A 9 29.20 51.43 -15.85
CA PRO A 9 28.45 50.36 -15.21
C PRO A 9 27.81 49.46 -16.27
N SER A 10 28.04 48.15 -16.19
CA SER A 10 27.38 47.18 -17.06
C SER A 10 25.89 47.12 -16.72
N ARG A 11 25.07 47.55 -17.69
CA ARG A 11 23.62 47.37 -17.68
C ARG A 11 23.29 45.87 -17.68
N SER A 12 22.67 45.38 -16.62
CA SER A 12 21.94 44.11 -16.67
C SER A 12 20.75 44.25 -17.64
N PRO A 13 20.57 43.36 -18.62
CA PRO A 13 19.42 43.43 -19.49
C PRO A 13 18.15 43.05 -18.70
N ARG A 14 17.11 43.89 -18.85
CA ARG A 14 15.74 43.56 -18.46
C ARG A 14 15.34 42.29 -19.22
N VAL A 15 15.04 41.22 -18.50
CA VAL A 15 14.37 40.06 -19.09
C VAL A 15 12.90 40.43 -19.28
N THR A 16 12.55 40.68 -20.55
CA THR A 16 11.18 40.81 -21.04
C THR A 16 10.40 39.52 -20.82
N LEU A 17 9.21 39.64 -20.20
CA LEU A 17 8.13 38.66 -20.31
C LEU A 17 7.81 38.44 -21.79
N SER A 18 8.04 37.22 -22.29
CA SER A 18 7.30 36.63 -23.42
C SER A 18 7.91 35.29 -23.80
N THR A 19 7.34 34.20 -23.32
CA THR A 19 6.73 33.16 -24.17
C THR A 19 6.10 32.11 -23.27
N ALA A 20 4.84 31.79 -23.57
CA ALA A 20 4.10 30.71 -22.95
C ALA A 20 4.90 29.39 -23.02
N CYS A 21 5.17 28.79 -21.86
CA CYS A 21 5.68 27.43 -21.79
C CYS A 21 4.54 26.49 -22.19
N ALA A 22 4.51 26.10 -23.46
CA ALA A 22 3.62 25.09 -24.02
C ALA A 22 4.06 23.67 -23.56
N CYS A 23 4.08 23.42 -22.25
CA CYS A 23 4.32 22.10 -21.67
C CYS A 23 3.07 21.50 -21.00
N CYS A 24 1.91 22.13 -21.14
CA CYS A 24 0.63 21.46 -20.90
C CYS A 24 0.27 20.60 -22.12
N SER A 25 1.05 19.54 -22.36
CA SER A 25 0.65 18.43 -23.22
C SER A 25 0.63 17.17 -22.38
N ALA A 26 -0.59 16.68 -22.14
CA ALA A 26 -0.98 15.33 -21.75
C ALA A 26 0.12 14.47 -21.10
N SER A 27 0.06 14.33 -19.77
CA SER A 27 0.80 13.31 -19.04
C SER A 27 0.37 11.93 -19.56
N ALA A 28 1.21 11.32 -20.39
CA ALA A 28 1.06 9.94 -20.82
C ALA A 28 1.07 9.03 -19.59
N ALA A 29 0.08 8.13 -19.50
CA ALA A 29 0.05 7.06 -18.52
C ALA A 29 1.33 6.21 -18.61
N PRO A 30 1.82 5.64 -17.49
CA PRO A 30 3.04 4.84 -17.49
C PRO A 30 2.92 3.65 -18.46
N PRO A 31 4.00 3.30 -19.19
CA PRO A 31 3.97 2.21 -20.17
C PRO A 31 3.87 0.88 -19.41
N GLY A 32 2.70 0.25 -19.49
CA GLY A 32 2.42 -1.01 -18.79
C GLY A 32 0.94 -1.32 -18.58
N VAL A 33 0.02 -0.39 -18.88
CA VAL A 33 -1.42 -0.69 -18.88
C VAL A 33 -1.77 -1.37 -20.20
N SER A 34 -1.68 -2.70 -20.23
CA SER A 34 -2.31 -3.49 -21.28
C SER A 34 -3.82 -3.24 -21.24
N ASN A 35 -4.42 -3.01 -22.40
CA ASN A 35 -5.87 -2.96 -22.60
C ASN A 35 -6.45 -4.37 -22.37
N GLY A 36 -6.45 -4.82 -21.11
CA GLY A 36 -7.23 -5.97 -20.66
C GLY A 36 -8.71 -5.61 -20.58
N PRO A 37 -9.59 -6.59 -20.31
CA PRO A 37 -10.98 -6.31 -19.99
C PRO A 37 -11.02 -5.32 -18.80
N ASP A 38 -11.94 -4.36 -18.83
CA ASP A 38 -12.17 -3.41 -17.72
C ASP A 38 -12.80 -4.13 -16.52
N PHE A 39 -12.06 -5.04 -15.89
CA PHE A 39 -12.45 -5.69 -14.65
C PHE A 39 -12.44 -4.67 -13.52
N LEU A 40 -13.45 -4.74 -12.64
CA LEU A 40 -13.39 -4.05 -11.36
C LEU A 40 -12.20 -4.55 -10.52
N PRO A 41 -11.53 -3.65 -9.78
CA PRO A 41 -10.28 -3.98 -9.11
C PRO A 41 -10.47 -4.86 -7.87
N LEU A 42 -9.43 -5.63 -7.55
CA LEU A 42 -9.21 -6.15 -6.20
C LEU A 42 -8.71 -5.01 -5.31
N LEU A 43 -9.46 -4.68 -4.26
CA LEU A 43 -9.10 -3.65 -3.30
C LEU A 43 -8.36 -4.27 -2.12
N VAL A 44 -7.11 -3.88 -1.89
CA VAL A 44 -6.35 -4.26 -0.69
C VAL A 44 -6.55 -3.17 0.36
N VAL A 45 -7.32 -3.45 1.40
CA VAL A 45 -7.82 -2.43 2.32
C VAL A 45 -7.16 -2.56 3.69
N ALA A 46 -6.43 -1.52 4.09
CA ALA A 46 -5.86 -1.46 5.44
C ALA A 46 -6.94 -1.26 6.51
N THR A 47 -6.86 -2.04 7.59
CA THR A 47 -7.78 -1.99 8.74
C THR A 47 -7.09 -1.44 9.99
N PRO A 48 -7.85 -0.93 10.99
CA PRO A 48 -7.31 -0.48 12.27
C PRO A 48 -6.39 -1.50 12.97
N ILE A 49 -5.33 -1.00 13.64
CA ILE A 49 -4.37 -1.82 14.40
C ILE A 49 -4.59 -1.80 15.92
N GLY A 50 -5.77 -1.34 16.37
CA GLY A 50 -6.14 -1.31 17.79
C GLY A 50 -7.19 -0.26 18.13
N ASN A 51 -7.14 0.90 17.48
CA ASN A 51 -8.15 1.95 17.61
C ASN A 51 -9.04 2.00 16.36
N LEU A 52 -10.32 1.66 16.50
CA LEU A 52 -11.26 1.58 15.37
C LEU A 52 -11.49 2.93 14.66
N ASP A 53 -11.12 4.05 15.28
CA ASP A 53 -11.20 5.37 14.64
C ASP A 53 -10.06 5.65 13.65
N ASP A 54 -9.03 4.79 13.60
CA ASP A 54 -7.90 4.92 12.65
C ASP A 54 -8.27 4.48 11.22
N ILE A 55 -9.49 3.97 11.00
CA ILE A 55 -9.93 3.59 9.65
C ILE A 55 -10.12 4.84 8.77
N THR A 56 -9.70 4.74 7.50
CA THR A 56 -9.86 5.86 6.57
C THR A 56 -11.26 5.93 5.98
N LEU A 57 -11.71 7.12 5.60
CA LEU A 57 -12.98 7.30 4.88
C LEU A 57 -13.01 6.50 3.56
N ARG A 58 -11.85 6.37 2.90
CA ARG A 58 -11.73 5.57 1.67
C ARG A 58 -11.88 4.08 1.94
N ALA A 59 -11.35 3.57 3.05
CA ALA A 59 -11.55 2.18 3.47
C ALA A 59 -13.03 1.89 3.77
N ILE A 60 -13.72 2.79 4.49
CA ILE A 60 -15.16 2.68 4.73
C ILE A 60 -15.94 2.62 3.40
N SER A 61 -15.65 3.53 2.46
CA SER A 61 -16.30 3.54 1.15
C SER A 61 -16.01 2.27 0.34
N ALA A 62 -14.76 1.79 0.35
CA ALA A 62 -14.36 0.57 -0.34
C ALA A 62 -15.10 -0.65 0.20
N LEU A 63 -15.15 -0.82 1.52
CA LEU A 63 -15.83 -1.93 2.18
C LEU A 63 -17.35 -1.90 1.96
N ARG A 64 -17.94 -0.70 1.92
CA ARG A 64 -19.38 -0.53 1.67
C ARG A 64 -19.78 -0.86 0.23
N ASN A 65 -18.91 -0.58 -0.73
CA ASN A 65 -19.20 -0.76 -2.15
C ASN A 65 -18.69 -2.09 -2.72
N ALA A 66 -17.93 -2.88 -1.94
CA ALA A 66 -17.44 -4.18 -2.38
C ALA A 66 -18.58 -5.21 -2.44
N ASP A 67 -18.62 -6.01 -3.51
CA ASP A 67 -19.55 -7.13 -3.63
C ASP A 67 -19.27 -8.22 -2.58
N VAL A 68 -18.00 -8.37 -2.19
CA VAL A 68 -17.58 -9.29 -1.15
C VAL A 68 -16.32 -8.79 -0.43
N VAL A 69 -16.29 -8.99 0.88
CA VAL A 69 -15.14 -8.75 1.74
C VAL A 69 -14.45 -10.08 2.03
N ALA A 70 -13.29 -10.30 1.43
CA ALA A 70 -12.40 -11.40 1.77
C ALA A 70 -11.64 -11.06 3.06
N CYS A 71 -11.86 -11.81 4.12
CA CYS A 71 -11.34 -11.48 5.45
C CYS A 71 -10.73 -12.68 6.17
N GLU A 72 -9.65 -12.44 6.91
CA GLU A 72 -8.95 -13.45 7.70
C GLU A 72 -9.82 -14.03 8.81
N ASP A 73 -10.37 -13.18 9.69
CA ASP A 73 -11.36 -13.55 10.68
C ASP A 73 -12.67 -12.77 10.46
N THR A 74 -13.72 -13.52 10.11
CA THR A 74 -15.07 -12.97 9.93
C THR A 74 -15.66 -12.36 11.20
N ARG A 75 -15.29 -12.83 12.40
CA ARG A 75 -15.77 -12.30 13.67
C ARG A 75 -15.13 -10.94 13.96
N HIS A 76 -13.83 -10.82 13.71
CA HIS A 76 -13.12 -9.55 13.84
C HIS A 76 -13.70 -8.52 12.86
N THR A 77 -13.74 -8.89 11.58
CA THR A 77 -14.19 -8.02 10.49
C THR A 77 -15.65 -7.61 10.68
N ARG A 78 -16.53 -8.51 11.16
CA ARG A 78 -17.92 -8.18 11.47
C ARG A 78 -18.05 -6.99 12.42
N ARG A 79 -17.27 -6.95 13.51
CA ARG A 79 -17.31 -5.85 14.48
C ARG A 79 -16.91 -4.52 13.87
N LEU A 80 -15.91 -4.53 12.98
CA LEU A 80 -15.50 -3.35 12.23
C LEU A 80 -16.64 -2.86 11.32
N LEU A 81 -17.23 -3.76 10.54
CA LEU A 81 -18.33 -3.42 9.64
C LEU A 81 -19.56 -2.89 10.40
N GLU A 82 -19.94 -3.53 11.50
CA GLU A 82 -21.06 -3.12 12.37
C GLU A 82 -20.85 -1.72 12.95
N ARG A 83 -19.64 -1.40 13.44
CA ARG A 83 -19.32 -0.06 13.98
C ARG A 83 -19.54 1.05 12.95
N HIS A 84 -19.32 0.78 11.67
CA HIS A 84 -19.46 1.76 10.59
C HIS A 84 -20.76 1.61 9.78
N GLY A 85 -21.71 0.78 10.26
CA GLY A 85 -22.99 0.55 9.60
C GLY A 85 -22.86 -0.03 8.19
N ILE A 86 -21.86 -0.89 7.97
CA ILE A 86 -21.58 -1.50 6.67
C ILE A 86 -22.20 -2.90 6.62
N ALA A 87 -23.09 -3.12 5.65
CA ALA A 87 -23.60 -4.44 5.32
C ALA A 87 -22.89 -4.95 4.07
N ALA A 88 -21.97 -5.90 4.22
CA ALA A 88 -21.25 -6.51 3.11
C ALA A 88 -21.15 -8.04 3.29
N PRO A 89 -21.31 -8.83 2.22
CA PRO A 89 -21.04 -10.26 2.26
C PRO A 89 -19.57 -10.51 2.62
N MET A 90 -19.30 -11.44 3.53
CA MET A 90 -17.93 -11.81 3.92
C MET A 90 -17.59 -13.22 3.47
N THR A 91 -16.37 -13.41 2.98
CA THR A 91 -15.80 -14.71 2.66
C THR A 91 -14.53 -14.93 3.48
N PRO A 92 -14.42 -16.01 4.28
CA PRO A 92 -13.20 -16.32 5.02
C PRO A 92 -12.00 -16.57 4.09
N TYR A 93 -10.90 -15.87 4.34
CA TYR A 93 -9.65 -15.96 3.58
C TYR A 93 -8.46 -15.85 4.53
N HIS A 94 -7.92 -17.01 4.95
CA HIS A 94 -6.83 -17.12 5.92
C HIS A 94 -5.78 -18.13 5.45
N GLU A 95 -4.59 -18.13 6.05
CA GLU A 95 -3.44 -18.92 5.56
C GLU A 95 -3.77 -20.40 5.26
N HIS A 96 -4.55 -21.06 6.13
CA HIS A 96 -4.92 -22.47 5.95
C HIS A 96 -5.84 -22.75 4.75
N ASN A 97 -6.63 -21.78 4.29
CA ASN A 97 -7.59 -21.96 3.18
C ASN A 97 -7.21 -21.19 1.91
N GLU A 98 -6.14 -20.41 1.96
CA GLU A 98 -5.77 -19.40 0.97
C GLU A 98 -5.75 -19.96 -0.47
N ARG A 99 -5.23 -21.17 -0.65
CA ARG A 99 -5.14 -21.83 -1.96
C ARG A 99 -6.51 -22.10 -2.59
N ALA A 100 -7.47 -22.59 -1.81
CA ALA A 100 -8.81 -22.90 -2.31
C ALA A 100 -9.68 -21.65 -2.41
N ALA A 101 -9.55 -20.72 -1.45
CA ALA A 101 -10.33 -19.50 -1.41
C ALA A 101 -9.90 -18.49 -2.50
N ALA A 102 -8.62 -18.44 -2.87
CA ALA A 102 -8.12 -17.55 -3.91
C ALA A 102 -8.77 -17.81 -5.27
N GLY A 103 -8.97 -19.07 -5.67
CA GLY A 103 -9.65 -19.40 -6.93
C GLY A 103 -11.08 -18.90 -6.97
N LYS A 104 -11.84 -19.11 -5.88
CA LYS A 104 -13.22 -18.64 -5.78
C LYS A 104 -13.34 -17.11 -5.84
N LEU A 105 -12.42 -16.41 -5.17
CA LEU A 105 -12.39 -14.95 -5.19
C LEU A 105 -11.94 -14.40 -6.54
N LEU A 106 -11.01 -15.08 -7.22
CA LEU A 106 -10.64 -14.75 -8.59
C LEU A 106 -11.83 -14.90 -9.55
N ASP A 107 -12.62 -15.98 -9.43
CA ASP A 107 -13.83 -16.15 -10.24
C ASP A 107 -14.84 -15.01 -10.04
N ILE A 108 -14.91 -14.44 -8.84
CA ILE A 108 -15.74 -13.26 -8.55
C ILE A 108 -15.19 -12.03 -9.28
N LEU A 109 -13.89 -11.76 -9.18
CA LEU A 109 -13.22 -10.67 -9.88
C LEU A 109 -13.42 -10.76 -11.40
N LEU A 110 -13.25 -11.95 -11.98
CA LEU A 110 -13.43 -12.19 -13.42
C LEU A 110 -14.88 -12.02 -13.90
N ARG A 111 -15.86 -12.06 -12.99
CA ARG A 111 -17.27 -11.73 -13.26
C ARG A 111 -17.56 -10.24 -13.10
N ASN A 112 -16.53 -9.41 -13.12
CA ASN A 112 -16.59 -7.96 -13.01
C ASN A 112 -17.24 -7.48 -11.70
N LYS A 113 -16.86 -8.13 -10.59
CA LYS A 113 -17.27 -7.76 -9.24
C LYS A 113 -16.08 -7.28 -8.42
N THR A 114 -16.32 -6.40 -7.47
CA THR A 114 -15.29 -5.88 -6.57
C THR A 114 -15.10 -6.79 -5.36
N VAL A 115 -13.85 -7.19 -5.12
CA VAL A 115 -13.45 -7.89 -3.89
C VAL A 115 -12.62 -6.92 -3.03
N ALA A 116 -12.99 -6.77 -1.77
CA ALA A 116 -12.14 -6.09 -0.78
C ALA A 116 -11.43 -7.12 0.09
N LEU A 117 -10.10 -7.14 0.05
CA LEU A 117 -9.24 -7.96 0.91
C LEU A 117 -8.88 -7.18 2.17
N VAL A 118 -9.16 -7.76 3.33
CA VAL A 118 -8.80 -7.24 4.65
C VAL A 118 -8.17 -8.32 5.52
N THR A 119 -7.35 -7.90 6.46
CA THR A 119 -6.77 -8.75 7.51
C THR A 119 -7.21 -8.24 8.88
N ASN A 120 -6.87 -9.00 9.93
CA ASN A 120 -7.32 -8.67 11.28
C ASN A 120 -6.88 -7.28 11.75
N ALA A 121 -5.72 -6.81 11.29
CA ALA A 121 -5.20 -5.51 11.66
C ALA A 121 -4.15 -5.05 10.65
N GLY A 122 -4.19 -3.77 10.28
CA GLY A 122 -3.14 -3.15 9.49
C GLY A 122 -3.30 -3.38 8.00
N THR A 123 -2.18 -3.44 7.28
CA THR A 123 -2.17 -3.54 5.82
C THR A 123 -2.03 -5.00 5.40
N PRO A 124 -3.00 -5.57 4.66
CA PRO A 124 -2.91 -6.96 4.22
C PRO A 124 -1.61 -7.26 3.45
N LEU A 125 -1.21 -8.53 3.45
CA LEU A 125 0.06 -9.07 2.92
C LEU A 125 1.31 -8.74 3.76
N VAL A 126 1.26 -7.78 4.68
CA VAL A 126 2.40 -7.48 5.56
C VAL A 126 2.35 -8.40 6.77
N SER A 127 2.98 -9.57 6.64
CA SER A 127 2.89 -10.67 7.61
C SER A 127 1.49 -11.23 7.86
N ASP A 128 0.62 -11.05 6.87
CA ASP A 128 -0.76 -11.51 6.84
C ASP A 128 -1.03 -12.30 5.53
N PRO A 129 -2.12 -13.09 5.44
CA PRO A 129 -2.55 -13.71 4.18
C PRO A 129 -2.93 -12.68 3.11
N GLY A 130 -2.94 -13.09 1.83
CA GLY A 130 -3.35 -12.21 0.73
C GLY A 130 -2.52 -12.39 -0.53
N TYR A 131 -1.28 -12.85 -0.37
CA TYR A 131 -0.31 -12.97 -1.45
C TYR A 131 -0.85 -13.79 -2.62
N ARG A 132 -1.50 -14.93 -2.36
CA ARG A 132 -1.97 -15.80 -3.45
C ARG A 132 -3.07 -15.15 -4.27
N LEU A 133 -4.01 -14.46 -3.63
CA LEU A 133 -5.11 -13.78 -4.33
C LEU A 133 -4.59 -12.60 -5.15
N VAL A 134 -3.73 -11.77 -4.56
CA VAL A 134 -3.10 -10.64 -5.28
C VAL A 134 -2.32 -11.16 -6.48
N ARG A 135 -1.51 -12.23 -6.30
CA ARG A 135 -0.76 -12.82 -7.40
C ARG A 135 -1.68 -13.34 -8.50
N ALA A 136 -2.73 -14.09 -8.14
CA ALA A 136 -3.67 -14.65 -9.10
C ALA A 136 -4.45 -13.56 -9.85
N ALA A 137 -4.84 -12.48 -9.17
CA ALA A 137 -5.49 -11.33 -9.79
C ALA A 137 -4.57 -10.65 -10.83
N LEU A 138 -3.32 -10.37 -10.44
CA LEU A 138 -2.31 -9.78 -11.35
C LEU A 138 -2.03 -10.67 -12.55
N ASP A 139 -1.85 -11.98 -12.34
CA ASP A 139 -1.60 -12.95 -13.42
C ASP A 139 -2.79 -13.04 -14.39
N ALA A 140 -4.01 -12.78 -13.93
CA ALA A 140 -5.23 -12.74 -14.74
C ALA A 140 -5.51 -11.36 -15.39
N GLY A 141 -4.64 -10.37 -15.19
CA GLY A 141 -4.83 -9.01 -15.71
C GLY A 141 -5.87 -8.17 -14.95
N VAL A 142 -6.31 -8.62 -13.76
CA VAL A 142 -7.18 -7.84 -12.88
C VAL A 142 -6.35 -6.77 -12.18
N LYS A 143 -6.84 -5.52 -12.20
CA LYS A 143 -6.20 -4.42 -11.47
C LYS A 143 -6.23 -4.69 -9.97
N VAL A 144 -5.10 -4.50 -9.30
CA VAL A 144 -5.01 -4.50 -7.84
C VAL A 144 -4.79 -3.07 -7.36
N GLU A 145 -5.62 -2.62 -6.42
CA GLU A 145 -5.58 -1.26 -5.90
C GLU A 145 -5.40 -1.26 -4.38
N ALA A 146 -4.39 -0.55 -3.90
CA ALA A 146 -4.16 -0.37 -2.47
C ALA A 146 -5.03 0.77 -1.92
N ILE A 147 -5.77 0.50 -0.85
CA ILE A 147 -6.43 1.52 -0.03
C ILE A 147 -5.56 1.73 1.22
N PRO A 148 -4.78 2.82 1.27
CA PRO A 148 -3.84 3.07 2.34
C PRO A 148 -4.58 3.33 3.64
N GLY A 149 -3.89 3.06 4.74
CA GLY A 149 -4.43 3.20 6.08
C GLY A 149 -3.41 2.73 7.11
N PRO A 150 -3.87 2.32 8.30
CA PRO A 150 -2.99 1.98 9.42
C PRO A 150 -1.97 0.88 9.07
N SER A 151 -0.73 1.08 9.53
CA SER A 151 0.34 0.09 9.45
C SER A 151 1.22 0.21 10.70
N ALA A 152 1.31 -0.89 11.44
CA ALA A 152 2.11 -0.97 12.66
C ALA A 152 3.58 -0.64 12.40
N LEU A 153 4.12 -1.02 11.23
CA LEU A 153 5.48 -0.70 10.82
C LEU A 153 5.70 0.81 10.75
N THR A 154 4.85 1.51 9.99
CA THR A 154 5.00 2.96 9.81
C THR A 154 4.75 3.73 11.10
N ALA A 155 3.78 3.27 11.91
CA ALA A 155 3.50 3.87 13.22
C ALA A 155 4.69 3.73 14.16
N ALA A 156 5.24 2.52 14.33
CA ALA A 156 6.39 2.27 15.18
C ALA A 156 7.63 3.03 14.70
N MET A 157 7.90 3.02 13.39
CA MET A 157 9.06 3.71 12.81
C MET A 157 9.01 5.21 13.06
N SER A 158 7.84 5.84 12.91
CA SER A 158 7.66 7.28 13.09
C SER A 158 8.00 7.80 14.50
N ILE A 159 7.97 6.92 15.52
CA ILE A 159 8.25 7.27 16.92
C ILE A 159 9.50 6.57 17.48
N SER A 160 10.20 5.76 16.67
CA SER A 160 11.29 4.90 17.15
C SER A 160 12.56 5.65 17.54
N GLY A 161 12.78 6.86 17.00
CA GLY A 161 14.05 7.58 17.10
C GLY A 161 15.20 6.93 16.32
N LEU A 162 14.94 5.87 15.55
CA LEU A 162 15.92 5.18 14.72
C LEU A 162 15.99 5.80 13.32
N PRO A 163 17.10 5.62 12.58
CA PRO A 163 17.17 6.05 11.18
C PRO A 163 16.08 5.37 10.33
N VAL A 164 15.26 6.17 9.64
CA VAL A 164 14.11 5.67 8.84
C VAL A 164 14.28 5.83 7.33
N HIS A 165 15.43 6.36 6.86
CA HIS A 165 15.72 6.55 5.43
C HIS A 165 15.82 5.21 4.66
N SER A 166 16.25 4.17 5.36
CA SER A 166 16.30 2.78 4.90
C SER A 166 16.10 1.88 6.11
N PHE A 167 15.24 0.88 5.98
CA PHE A 167 15.03 -0.13 7.00
C PHE A 167 14.66 -1.46 6.35
N THR A 168 14.88 -2.55 7.08
CA THR A 168 14.51 -3.90 6.64
C THR A 168 13.48 -4.47 7.59
N PHE A 169 12.30 -4.82 7.05
CA PHE A 169 11.31 -5.60 7.78
C PHE A 169 11.61 -7.10 7.66
N LEU A 170 11.84 -7.76 8.79
CA LEU A 170 12.18 -9.18 8.89
C LEU A 170 10.99 -10.07 9.28
N GLY A 171 9.85 -9.47 9.63
CA GLY A 171 8.68 -10.20 10.08
C GLY A 171 8.89 -10.88 11.43
N PHE A 172 8.25 -12.03 11.64
CA PHE A 172 8.26 -12.69 12.93
C PHE A 172 9.45 -13.64 13.10
N PRO A 173 10.26 -13.49 14.17
CA PRO A 173 11.39 -14.38 14.42
C PRO A 173 10.93 -15.80 14.80
N PRO A 174 11.75 -16.84 14.52
CA PRO A 174 11.41 -18.22 14.87
C PRO A 174 11.23 -18.42 16.38
N ARG A 175 10.22 -19.20 16.79
CA ARG A 175 9.92 -19.48 18.21
C ARG A 175 10.94 -20.39 18.91
N LYS A 176 11.68 -21.23 18.16
CA LYS A 176 12.62 -22.22 18.74
C LYS A 176 13.97 -21.56 19.02
N PRO A 177 14.56 -21.69 20.23
CA PRO A 177 15.77 -20.97 20.63
C PRO A 177 16.95 -21.11 19.66
N GLY A 178 17.25 -22.33 19.18
CA GLY A 178 18.33 -22.55 18.23
C GLY A 178 18.09 -21.87 16.86
N LYS A 179 16.84 -21.88 16.38
CA LYS A 179 16.46 -21.18 15.15
C LYS A 179 16.46 -19.66 15.33
N LEU A 180 16.04 -19.19 16.50
CA LEU A 180 16.08 -17.77 16.87
C LEU A 180 17.52 -17.25 16.87
N ARG A 181 18.44 -17.96 17.54
CA ARG A 181 19.85 -17.60 17.56
C ARG A 181 20.42 -17.51 16.15
N ASN A 182 20.16 -18.52 15.31
CA ASN A 182 20.60 -18.51 13.91
C ASN A 182 19.97 -17.37 13.09
N PHE A 183 18.72 -17.00 13.37
CA PHE A 183 18.06 -15.87 12.73
C PHE A 183 18.72 -14.55 13.13
N LEU A 184 18.96 -14.32 14.42
CA LEU A 184 19.61 -13.10 14.92
C LEU A 184 21.06 -12.99 14.45
N SER A 185 21.82 -14.09 14.48
CA SER A 185 23.22 -14.09 14.02
C SER A 185 23.39 -13.69 12.56
N ARG A 186 22.43 -14.01 11.68
CA ARG A 186 22.47 -13.58 10.27
C ARG A 186 22.34 -12.08 10.07
N HIS A 187 21.73 -11.38 11.03
CA HIS A 187 21.45 -9.95 10.95
C HIS A 187 22.26 -9.14 11.96
N ALA A 188 23.16 -9.78 12.71
CA ALA A 188 23.93 -9.15 13.80
C ALA A 188 24.85 -8.01 13.32
N HIS A 189 25.26 -8.05 12.05
CA HIS A 189 26.13 -7.06 11.43
C HIS A 189 25.37 -6.20 10.41
N PHE A 190 24.04 -6.22 10.41
CA PHE A 190 23.27 -5.37 9.50
C PHE A 190 23.38 -3.91 9.93
N GLU A 191 23.92 -3.09 9.04
CA GLU A 191 24.06 -1.65 9.26
C GLU A 191 22.77 -0.94 8.80
N GLY A 192 21.78 -0.89 9.69
CA GLY A 192 20.51 -0.21 9.45
C GLY A 192 19.43 -0.60 10.44
N THR A 193 18.28 0.07 10.35
CA THR A 193 17.13 -0.25 11.21
C THR A 193 16.49 -1.57 10.75
N LEU A 194 16.31 -2.49 11.70
CA LEU A 194 15.59 -3.74 11.52
C LEU A 194 14.24 -3.64 12.23
N VAL A 195 13.19 -4.09 11.56
CA VAL A 195 11.82 -4.17 12.11
C VAL A 195 11.33 -5.60 12.06
#